data_AF-A0A8H7Z6C9-F1
#
_entry.id   AF-A0A8H7Z6C9-F1
#
_cell.length_a   1.000
_cell.length_b   1.000
_cell.length_c   1.000
_cell.angle_alpha   90.00
_cell.angle_beta   90.00
_cell.angle_gamma   90.00
#
_symmetry.space_group_name_H-M   'P 1'
#
loop_
_entity.id
_entity.type
_entity.pdbx_description
1 polymer ?
#
loop_
_entity_poly.entity_id
_entity_poly.type
_entity_poly.pdbx_seq_one_letter_code
_entity_poly.pdbx_strand_id
1 'polypeptide(L)'
;MHTSRTQKKATACYYWYNGRCKYTADACMYAHRHTGQVAKRPPSTTKLESKPDQRDNRDLISLVGNDDIIEDTISSAAATENSSCTIVLQTPAEASECLTLAEAVIKALQSNTDSSGIKAMLATNPPERVLKALNKGIDGFSAIFEAVKRNDADIIELLVENGANPNATEHNSDIPLLAFAILRGATITIIQTLLSVGTNPHSIPRDLWGGSISGTFDNDTELLTGNLTLDTRWYNRLHRASLLKRLDFGVRYHLLASSKLEAPTKNERRNAERLGIKSLLQLPYFSVGQRLAIKRVTEYVQSHLLLPSSNQPLMLAFVGPPGHGQLKLAASVGKIVPFNSIVARTKKMNNYSANEQIPDKEISTNKPSRLEVVYIDDIDKIGRLNLITLLNGPTQASSNTICILSVTDGESTILDFYETYLGNAPKDELLSAPWDELDKALKKDLLKSYGVFL
;
A
#
# COMPACT_ATOMS: atom_id res chain seq x y z
N MET A 1 22.62 42.89 -41.82
CA MET A 1 23.83 42.21 -42.31
C MET A 1 24.18 41.09 -41.35
N HIS A 2 24.33 39.87 -41.89
CA HIS A 2 24.82 38.61 -41.31
C HIS A 2 24.27 38.11 -39.96
N THR A 3 23.15 37.37 -39.99
CA THR A 3 22.91 36.29 -39.02
C THR A 3 23.49 35.00 -39.59
N SER A 4 24.66 34.60 -39.08
CA SER A 4 25.31 33.32 -39.36
C SER A 4 24.36 32.18 -39.01
N ARG A 5 23.75 31.58 -40.05
CA ARG A 5 22.89 30.40 -39.93
C ARG A 5 23.80 29.21 -39.60
N THR A 6 24.06 28.98 -38.32
CA THR A 6 24.79 27.80 -37.85
C THR A 6 24.07 26.55 -38.35
N GLN A 7 24.73 25.76 -39.20
CA GLN A 7 24.18 24.50 -39.70
C GLN A 7 23.93 23.56 -38.52
N LYS A 8 22.66 23.28 -38.22
CA LYS A 8 22.27 22.28 -37.23
C LYS A 8 22.72 20.90 -37.70
N LYS A 9 23.31 20.12 -36.80
CA LYS A 9 23.71 18.74 -37.07
C LYS A 9 22.47 17.85 -37.24
N ALA A 10 22.54 16.89 -38.16
CA ALA A 10 21.44 15.95 -38.44
C ALA A 10 21.22 14.88 -37.35
N THR A 11 22.04 14.85 -36.30
CA THR A 11 21.93 13.94 -35.17
C THR A 11 21.11 14.53 -34.01
N ALA A 12 20.38 13.68 -33.29
CA ALA A 12 19.53 14.10 -32.19
C ALA A 12 20.36 14.53 -30.97
N CYS A 13 19.93 15.59 -30.28
CA CYS A 13 20.61 16.11 -29.10
C CYS A 13 20.50 15.11 -27.93
N TYR A 14 21.63 14.71 -27.34
CA TYR A 14 21.68 13.80 -26.18
C TYR A 14 20.89 14.32 -24.98
N TYR A 15 21.08 15.60 -24.62
CA TYR A 15 20.40 16.19 -23.48
C TYR A 15 18.91 16.40 -23.73
N TRP A 16 18.49 16.64 -24.96
CA TRP A 16 17.06 16.75 -25.31
C TRP A 16 16.39 15.39 -25.32
N TYR A 17 17.04 14.37 -25.89
CA TYR A 17 16.55 12.99 -25.86
C TYR A 17 16.29 12.49 -24.44
N ASN A 18 17.09 12.97 -23.47
CA ASN A 18 16.93 12.66 -22.04
C ASN A 18 16.11 13.71 -21.25
N GLY A 19 15.44 14.66 -21.91
CA GLY A 19 14.57 15.66 -21.28
C GLY A 19 15.27 16.75 -20.46
N ARG A 20 16.59 16.95 -20.63
CA ARG A 20 17.44 17.86 -19.82
C ARG A 20 18.19 18.92 -20.65
N CYS A 21 17.77 19.19 -21.89
CA CYS A 21 18.43 20.18 -22.71
C CYS A 21 18.15 21.60 -22.21
N LYS A 22 19.20 22.38 -21.97
CA LYS A 22 19.11 23.78 -21.54
C LYS A 22 18.90 24.77 -22.70
N TYR A 23 18.97 24.30 -23.94
CA TYR A 23 18.84 25.14 -25.14
C TYR A 23 17.47 24.94 -25.80
N THR A 24 16.92 26.01 -26.39
CA THR A 24 15.72 25.91 -27.24
C THR A 24 16.07 25.16 -28.53
N ALA A 25 15.07 24.62 -29.23
CA ALA A 25 15.28 23.83 -30.45
C ALA A 25 16.04 24.59 -31.56
N ASP A 26 15.99 25.92 -31.55
CA ASP A 26 16.72 26.80 -32.48
C ASP A 26 18.12 27.19 -32.03
N ALA A 27 18.35 27.25 -30.72
CA ALA A 27 19.67 27.53 -30.15
C ALA A 27 20.54 26.26 -30.01
N CYS A 28 19.94 25.06 -30.06
CA CYS A 28 20.69 23.81 -29.96
C CYS A 28 21.40 23.47 -31.29
N MET A 29 22.69 23.15 -31.21
CA MET A 29 23.50 22.71 -32.35
C MET A 29 23.04 21.34 -32.91
N TYR A 30 22.30 20.56 -32.12
CA TYR A 30 21.81 19.23 -32.47
C TYR A 30 20.28 19.24 -32.59
N ALA A 31 19.73 18.29 -33.36
CA ALA A 31 18.30 18.27 -33.64
C ALA A 31 17.46 17.86 -32.41
N HIS A 32 16.40 18.62 -32.13
CA HIS A 32 15.37 18.27 -31.14
C HIS A 32 14.23 17.48 -31.81
N ARG A 33 14.59 16.39 -32.49
CA ARG A 33 13.67 15.43 -33.10
C ARG A 33 14.37 14.08 -33.18
N HIS A 34 13.61 12.99 -33.20
CA HIS A 34 14.19 11.65 -33.36
C HIS A 34 14.73 11.48 -34.79
N THR A 35 16.06 11.43 -34.95
CA THR A 35 16.73 11.26 -36.25
C THR A 35 17.37 9.88 -36.42
N GLY A 36 17.04 8.92 -35.54
CA GLY A 36 17.59 7.55 -35.55
C GLY A 36 19.00 7.43 -34.95
N GLN A 37 19.75 8.53 -34.80
CA GLN A 37 21.07 8.55 -34.15
C GLN A 37 21.16 9.70 -33.14
N VAL A 38 21.54 9.38 -31.90
CA VAL A 38 21.73 10.36 -30.81
C VAL A 38 23.21 10.73 -30.70
N ALA A 39 23.50 12.03 -30.59
CA ALA A 39 24.86 12.52 -30.41
C ALA A 39 25.51 11.95 -29.13
N LYS A 40 26.80 11.65 -29.16
CA LYS A 40 27.54 11.22 -27.96
C LYS A 40 27.63 12.38 -26.96
N ARG A 41 27.56 12.05 -25.67
CA ARG A 41 27.74 13.04 -24.58
C ARG A 41 29.11 13.72 -24.76
N PRO A 42 29.19 15.07 -24.85
CA PRO A 42 30.46 15.76 -24.97
C PRO A 42 31.35 15.44 -23.76
N PRO A 43 32.65 15.13 -23.97
CA PRO A 43 33.57 14.91 -22.86
C PRO A 43 33.76 16.20 -22.07
N SER A 44 33.57 16.12 -20.75
CA SER A 44 33.83 17.22 -19.82
C SER A 44 35.32 17.56 -19.84
N THR A 45 35.68 18.70 -20.45
CA THR A 45 37.06 19.17 -20.49
C THR A 45 37.41 19.92 -19.20
N THR A 46 38.39 19.38 -18.49
CA THR A 46 39.05 20.00 -17.33
C THR A 46 40.41 20.54 -17.79
N LYS A 47 40.60 21.86 -17.64
CA LYS A 47 41.84 22.68 -17.53
C LYS A 47 42.87 22.78 -18.69
N LEU A 48 43.25 24.02 -19.08
CA LEU A 48 44.57 24.65 -18.82
C LEU A 48 44.59 26.15 -19.22
N GLU A 49 45.43 26.92 -18.54
CA GLU A 49 45.43 28.37 -18.27
C GLU A 49 46.01 29.27 -19.38
N SER A 50 45.62 30.56 -19.38
CA SER A 50 46.55 31.67 -19.64
C SER A 50 46.15 32.95 -18.85
N LYS A 51 47.18 33.59 -18.28
CA LYS A 51 47.29 34.70 -17.31
C LYS A 51 46.18 35.77 -17.24
N PRO A 52 45.86 36.30 -16.04
CA PRO A 52 45.14 37.57 -15.89
C PRO A 52 46.10 38.74 -15.60
N ASP A 53 45.89 39.84 -16.31
CA ASP A 53 46.34 41.16 -15.90
C ASP A 53 45.46 41.71 -14.78
N GLN A 54 46.10 42.51 -13.93
CA GLN A 54 45.58 43.20 -12.76
C GLN A 54 44.20 43.84 -12.99
N ARG A 55 43.25 43.58 -12.09
CA ARG A 55 42.79 44.57 -11.09
C ARG A 55 41.76 43.98 -10.14
N ASP A 56 41.93 44.40 -8.90
CA ASP A 56 40.98 44.47 -7.79
C ASP A 56 40.66 43.16 -7.03
N ASN A 57 41.59 42.89 -6.10
CA ASN A 57 41.41 42.42 -4.72
C ASN A 57 40.01 41.82 -4.38
N ARG A 58 39.93 40.50 -4.20
CA ARG A 58 40.16 39.78 -2.92
C ARG A 58 39.13 40.14 -1.84
N ASP A 59 38.48 39.22 -1.16
CA ASP A 59 38.51 37.75 -1.14
C ASP A 59 37.34 37.32 -0.26
N LEU A 60 36.72 36.16 -0.54
CA LEU A 60 36.35 35.20 0.50
C LEU A 60 36.30 33.80 -0.14
N ILE A 61 37.41 33.05 -0.05
CA ILE A 61 37.42 31.59 -0.05
C ILE A 61 37.72 31.14 1.39
N SER A 62 36.68 30.57 2.02
CA SER A 62 36.60 29.15 2.36
C SER A 62 37.79 28.43 3.02
N LEU A 63 37.41 27.74 4.11
CA LEU A 63 37.74 26.35 4.48
C LEU A 63 38.94 26.08 5.38
N VAL A 64 38.54 25.50 6.53
CA VAL A 64 39.05 24.28 7.18
C VAL A 64 40.47 24.34 7.72
N GLY A 65 40.56 24.16 9.04
CA GLY A 65 41.76 23.70 9.70
C GLY A 65 41.69 23.86 11.20
N ASN A 66 41.01 22.90 11.84
CA ASN A 66 41.44 22.22 13.06
C ASN A 66 41.82 22.98 14.35
N ASP A 67 41.25 22.40 15.41
CA ASP A 67 41.84 22.10 16.70
C ASP A 67 42.06 23.22 17.75
N ASP A 68 41.38 22.95 18.86
CA ASP A 68 41.80 23.09 20.25
C ASP A 68 41.74 24.43 21.02
N ILE A 69 40.81 24.41 22.00
CA ILE A 69 40.92 24.75 23.43
C ILE A 69 41.37 26.20 23.79
N ILE A 70 40.52 26.91 24.56
CA ILE A 70 40.72 27.47 25.92
C ILE A 70 39.65 28.56 26.20
N GLU A 71 38.82 28.26 27.21
CA GLU A 71 38.18 29.07 28.28
C GLU A 71 37.81 30.56 28.16
N ASP A 72 36.59 30.81 28.67
CA ASP A 72 36.18 31.86 29.61
C ASP A 72 36.19 33.36 29.22
N THR A 73 35.00 33.99 29.19
CA THR A 73 34.41 34.83 30.26
C THR A 73 33.37 35.87 29.75
N ILE A 74 32.12 35.68 30.18
CA ILE A 74 31.17 36.63 30.81
C ILE A 74 31.13 38.13 30.39
N SER A 75 29.92 38.54 29.95
CA SER A 75 29.13 39.76 30.31
C SER A 75 28.91 40.96 29.37
N SER A 76 27.63 41.37 29.39
CA SER A 76 27.01 42.69 29.16
C SER A 76 26.81 43.13 27.70
N ALA A 77 25.58 43.13 27.17
CA ALA A 77 24.43 44.02 27.39
C ALA A 77 24.49 45.33 26.57
N ALA A 78 23.59 45.49 25.59
CA ALA A 78 22.67 46.63 25.43
C ALA A 78 21.95 46.59 24.06
N ALA A 79 20.70 47.03 24.08
CA ALA A 79 19.70 46.97 23.03
C ALA A 79 19.95 47.94 21.85
N THR A 80 19.40 47.64 20.67
CA THR A 80 18.31 48.43 20.05
C THR A 80 17.83 47.80 18.73
N GLU A 81 16.54 47.48 18.79
CA GLU A 81 15.48 47.23 17.81
C GLU A 81 15.62 47.46 16.28
N ASN A 82 14.87 46.57 15.58
CA ASN A 82 14.12 46.72 14.32
C ASN A 82 14.82 46.48 12.97
N SER A 83 14.61 45.29 12.38
CA SER A 83 13.62 45.10 11.28
C SER A 83 13.59 43.67 10.72
N SER A 84 12.45 43.00 10.95
CA SER A 84 11.76 42.00 10.10
C SER A 84 12.57 40.95 9.31
N CYS A 85 12.54 39.71 9.81
CA CYS A 85 12.22 38.50 9.03
C CYS A 85 11.91 37.34 9.98
N THR A 86 10.63 37.00 10.12
CA THR A 86 10.15 35.91 10.99
C THR A 86 10.54 34.56 10.38
N ILE A 87 11.75 34.10 10.68
CA ILE A 87 12.07 32.68 10.62
C ILE A 87 11.36 32.06 11.82
N VAL A 88 10.37 31.20 11.57
CA VAL A 88 9.78 30.35 12.62
C VAL A 88 10.87 29.39 13.09
N LEU A 89 11.65 29.83 14.08
CA LEU A 89 12.50 28.99 14.90
C LEU A 89 11.59 28.02 15.66
N GLN A 90 11.70 26.74 15.32
CA GLN A 90 11.12 25.68 16.15
C GLN A 90 11.66 25.82 17.57
N THR A 91 10.76 25.90 18.54
CA THR A 91 11.14 26.10 19.94
C THR A 91 11.83 24.85 20.51
N PRO A 92 12.85 24.97 21.37
CA PRO A 92 13.50 23.83 22.02
C PRO A 92 12.55 22.97 22.88
N ALA A 93 11.45 23.56 23.35
CA ALA A 93 10.44 22.89 24.18
C ALA A 93 9.69 21.78 23.42
N GLU A 94 9.29 22.03 22.16
CA GLU A 94 8.57 21.04 21.34
C GLU A 94 9.39 19.77 21.09
N ALA A 95 10.72 19.91 20.90
CA ALA A 95 11.61 18.78 20.63
C ALA A 95 11.84 17.89 21.87
N SER A 96 11.92 18.52 23.05
CA SER A 96 12.03 17.83 24.34
C SER A 96 10.71 17.11 24.67
N GLU A 97 9.59 17.77 24.47
CA GLU A 97 8.29 17.17 24.73
C GLU A 97 7.93 16.02 23.76
N CYS A 98 8.29 16.11 22.48
CA CYS A 98 8.14 14.99 21.54
C CYS A 98 9.01 13.78 21.93
N LEU A 99 10.18 14.01 22.53
CA LEU A 99 11.02 12.94 23.09
C LEU A 99 10.28 12.22 24.21
N THR A 100 9.70 12.97 25.15
CA THR A 100 8.95 12.38 26.28
C THR A 100 7.74 11.55 25.83
N LEU A 101 7.02 11.99 24.77
CA LEU A 101 5.90 11.22 24.23
C LEU A 101 6.39 9.93 23.56
N ALA A 102 7.47 9.99 22.80
CA ALA A 102 8.04 8.80 22.15
C ALA A 102 8.53 7.79 23.18
N GLU A 103 9.20 8.23 24.25
CA GLU A 103 9.62 7.39 25.38
C GLU A 103 8.42 6.78 26.10
N ALA A 104 7.38 7.56 26.37
CA ALA A 104 6.16 7.07 27.01
C ALA A 104 5.46 6.00 26.17
N VAL A 105 5.36 6.19 24.85
CA VAL A 105 4.77 5.22 23.92
C VAL A 105 5.60 3.93 23.89
N ILE A 106 6.92 4.02 23.74
CA ILE A 106 7.82 2.86 23.72
C ILE A 106 7.75 2.10 25.04
N LYS A 107 7.79 2.80 26.17
CA LYS A 107 7.70 2.19 27.51
C LYS A 107 6.34 1.52 27.73
N ALA A 108 5.24 2.14 27.28
CA ALA A 108 3.91 1.54 27.33
C ALA A 108 3.85 0.25 26.50
N LEU A 109 4.43 0.25 25.29
CA LEU A 109 4.54 -0.94 24.45
C LEU A 109 5.37 -2.04 25.13
N GLN A 110 6.50 -1.70 25.73
CA GLN A 110 7.36 -2.65 26.46
C GLN A 110 6.68 -3.23 27.70
N SER A 111 5.83 -2.44 28.39
CA SER A 111 5.03 -2.89 29.52
C SER A 111 3.78 -3.71 29.15
N ASN A 112 3.60 -4.02 27.86
CA ASN A 112 2.47 -4.77 27.32
C ASN A 112 1.09 -4.09 27.53
N THR A 113 1.04 -2.76 27.43
CA THR A 113 -0.24 -2.01 27.50
C THR A 113 -1.17 -2.37 26.34
N ASP A 114 -2.48 -2.43 26.59
CA ASP A 114 -3.51 -2.73 25.59
C ASP A 114 -3.59 -1.69 24.47
N SER A 115 -4.10 -2.11 23.30
CA SER A 115 -4.30 -1.25 22.12
C SER A 115 -5.21 -0.04 22.41
N SER A 116 -6.18 -0.19 23.32
CA SER A 116 -7.06 0.89 23.78
C SER A 116 -6.32 1.96 24.57
N GLY A 117 -5.41 1.57 25.47
CA GLY A 117 -4.57 2.48 26.25
C GLY A 117 -3.61 3.27 25.37
N ILE A 118 -3.00 2.59 24.39
CA ILE A 118 -2.13 3.24 23.40
C ILE A 118 -2.95 4.23 22.56
N LYS A 119 -4.14 3.82 22.08
CA LYS A 119 -5.03 4.70 21.32
C LYS A 119 -5.43 5.96 22.10
N ALA A 120 -5.78 5.81 23.38
CA ALA A 120 -6.12 6.94 24.25
C ALA A 120 -4.93 7.89 24.44
N MET A 121 -3.73 7.35 24.64
CA MET A 121 -2.50 8.13 24.76
C MET A 121 -2.18 8.92 23.48
N LEU A 122 -2.35 8.30 22.31
CA LEU A 122 -2.15 8.99 21.02
C LEU A 122 -3.23 10.05 20.78
N ALA A 123 -4.50 9.76 21.11
CA ALA A 123 -5.63 10.69 20.93
C ALA A 123 -5.57 11.93 21.83
N THR A 124 -4.89 11.85 22.99
CA THR A 124 -4.74 12.98 23.93
C THR A 124 -3.73 14.02 23.42
N ASN A 125 -2.96 13.69 22.39
CA ASN A 125 -1.88 14.53 21.86
C ASN A 125 -2.23 15.08 20.47
N PRO A 126 -1.71 16.25 20.08
CA PRO A 126 -1.91 16.79 18.74
C PRO A 126 -1.26 15.89 17.67
N PRO A 127 -1.88 15.74 16.48
CA PRO A 127 -1.47 14.75 15.48
C PRO A 127 -0.04 14.98 14.95
N GLU A 128 0.40 16.23 14.84
CA GLU A 128 1.76 16.56 14.40
C GLU A 128 2.83 16.09 15.40
N ARG A 129 2.52 16.19 16.69
CA ARG A 129 3.40 15.72 17.77
C ARG A 129 3.47 14.20 17.77
N VAL A 130 2.31 13.54 17.59
CA VAL A 130 2.24 12.08 17.48
C VAL A 130 3.08 11.60 16.30
N LEU A 131 2.94 12.21 15.12
CA LEU A 131 3.73 11.87 13.94
C LEU A 131 5.24 11.96 14.20
N LYS A 132 5.70 13.06 14.81
CA LYS A 132 7.13 13.24 15.14
C LYS A 132 7.61 12.22 16.18
N ALA A 133 6.81 11.98 17.23
CA ALA A 133 7.16 11.07 18.30
C ALA A 133 7.25 9.61 17.81
N LEU A 134 6.29 9.14 17.00
CA LEU A 134 6.27 7.76 16.50
C LEU A 134 7.44 7.42 15.57
N ASN A 135 7.98 8.42 14.87
CA ASN A 135 9.10 8.25 13.94
C ASN A 135 10.46 8.60 14.57
N LYS A 136 10.49 9.01 15.83
CA LYS A 136 11.73 9.29 16.55
C LYS A 136 12.30 7.98 17.09
N GLY A 137 13.56 7.72 16.78
CA GLY A 137 14.32 6.61 17.35
C GLY A 137 14.72 6.90 18.78
N ILE A 138 14.41 5.98 19.69
CA ILE A 138 14.93 5.95 21.05
C ILE A 138 15.60 4.59 21.22
N ASP A 139 16.83 4.58 21.74
CA ASP A 139 17.65 3.37 21.87
C ASP A 139 17.81 2.57 20.56
N GLY A 140 17.82 3.27 19.42
CA GLY A 140 17.94 2.66 18.10
C GLY A 140 16.61 2.27 17.45
N PHE A 141 15.49 2.29 18.18
CA PHE A 141 14.19 1.80 17.69
C PHE A 141 13.12 2.88 17.71
N SER A 142 12.28 2.90 16.67
CA SER A 142 11.02 3.65 16.69
C SER A 142 9.89 2.78 17.26
N ALA A 143 8.77 3.38 17.65
CA ALA A 143 7.67 2.69 18.33
C ALA A 143 7.14 1.46 17.57
N ILE A 144 7.16 1.49 16.23
CA ILE A 144 6.67 0.38 15.40
C ILE A 144 7.55 -0.89 15.52
N PHE A 145 8.84 -0.76 15.84
CA PHE A 145 9.69 -1.94 16.08
C PHE A 145 9.23 -2.70 17.33
N GLU A 146 8.77 -2.00 18.36
CA GLU A 146 8.24 -2.66 19.56
C GLU A 146 6.89 -3.34 19.32
N ALA A 147 6.05 -2.77 18.47
CA ALA A 147 4.82 -3.45 18.01
C ALA A 147 5.15 -4.77 17.29
N VAL A 148 6.21 -4.79 16.46
CA VAL A 148 6.71 -6.01 15.82
C VAL A 148 7.29 -6.98 16.86
N LYS A 149 8.03 -6.52 17.88
CA LYS A 149 8.53 -7.39 18.95
C LYS A 149 7.42 -8.05 19.75
N ARG A 150 6.29 -7.35 19.96
CA ARG A 150 5.07 -7.90 20.58
C ARG A 150 4.31 -8.87 19.69
N ASN A 151 4.61 -8.89 18.38
CA ASN A 151 3.90 -9.69 17.38
C ASN A 151 2.38 -9.36 17.39
N ASP A 152 2.05 -8.06 17.50
CA ASP A 152 0.69 -7.56 17.58
C ASP A 152 0.32 -6.74 16.33
N ALA A 153 -0.56 -7.30 15.49
CA ALA A 153 -0.98 -6.71 14.23
C ALA A 153 -1.85 -5.45 14.43
N ASP A 154 -2.72 -5.46 15.46
CA ASP A 154 -3.65 -4.36 15.72
C ASP A 154 -2.90 -3.09 16.14
N ILE A 155 -1.83 -3.26 16.93
CA ILE A 155 -0.95 -2.15 17.31
C ILE A 155 -0.16 -1.63 16.11
N ILE A 156 0.34 -2.50 15.22
CA ILE A 156 1.02 -2.07 14.00
C ILE A 156 0.09 -1.20 13.15
N GLU A 157 -1.16 -1.65 12.92
CA GLU A 157 -2.14 -0.87 12.18
C GLU A 157 -2.43 0.47 12.87
N LEU A 158 -2.67 0.47 14.19
CA LEU A 158 -2.92 1.67 14.97
C LEU A 158 -1.79 2.70 14.84
N LEU A 159 -0.54 2.26 14.97
CA LEU A 159 0.62 3.15 14.88
C LEU A 159 0.78 3.75 13.49
N VAL A 160 0.57 2.96 12.43
CA VAL A 160 0.68 3.45 11.04
C VAL A 160 -0.47 4.38 10.69
N GLU A 161 -1.69 4.13 11.18
CA GLU A 161 -2.82 5.05 11.06
C GLU A 161 -2.52 6.42 11.70
N ASN A 162 -1.76 6.43 12.80
CA ASN A 162 -1.28 7.64 13.47
C ASN A 162 0.02 8.20 12.85
N GLY A 163 0.49 7.64 11.74
CA GLY A 163 1.59 8.18 10.94
C GLY A 163 2.98 7.61 11.24
N ALA A 164 3.08 6.48 11.94
CA ALA A 164 4.33 5.73 12.01
C ALA A 164 4.78 5.30 10.61
N ASN A 165 6.08 5.42 10.32
CA ASN A 165 6.65 5.03 9.04
C ASN A 165 6.78 3.49 8.94
N PRO A 166 6.03 2.82 8.05
CA PRO A 166 6.12 1.36 7.87
C PRO A 166 7.43 0.92 7.20
N ASN A 167 8.22 1.86 6.69
CA ASN A 167 9.54 1.66 6.08
C ASN A 167 10.69 2.16 6.98
N ALA A 168 10.44 2.32 8.28
CA ALA A 168 11.48 2.71 9.22
C ALA A 168 12.64 1.70 9.23
N THR A 169 13.85 2.22 9.39
CA THR A 169 15.06 1.42 9.64
C THR A 169 15.44 1.54 11.10
N GLU A 170 16.08 0.50 11.63
CA GLU A 170 16.74 0.57 12.92
C GLU A 170 17.86 1.62 12.83
N HIS A 171 17.89 2.56 13.76
CA HIS A 171 18.78 3.72 13.66
C HIS A 171 20.27 3.38 13.82
N ASN A 172 20.61 2.24 14.42
CA ASN A 172 22.00 1.86 14.66
C ASN A 172 22.57 0.99 13.53
N SER A 173 21.79 0.00 13.07
CA SER A 173 22.26 -0.97 12.08
C SER A 173 21.66 -0.81 10.69
N ASP A 174 20.82 0.21 10.47
CA ASP A 174 20.06 0.45 9.23
C ASP A 174 19.15 -0.73 8.80
N ILE A 175 18.81 -1.65 9.70
CA ILE A 175 17.97 -2.82 9.37
C ILE A 175 16.53 -2.35 9.12
N PRO A 176 15.93 -2.60 7.94
CA PRO A 176 14.53 -2.25 7.68
C PRO A 176 13.58 -3.02 8.58
N LEU A 177 12.45 -2.41 8.95
CA LEU A 177 11.41 -3.01 9.79
C LEU A 177 10.97 -4.41 9.33
N LEU A 178 10.81 -4.60 8.01
CA LEU A 178 10.44 -5.90 7.43
C LEU A 178 11.50 -6.97 7.66
N ALA A 179 12.78 -6.60 7.49
CA ALA A 179 13.90 -7.50 7.72
C ALA A 179 14.01 -7.86 9.20
N PHE A 180 13.83 -6.87 10.08
CA PHE A 180 13.77 -7.06 11.52
C PHE A 180 12.68 -8.05 11.93
N ALA A 181 11.46 -7.89 11.40
CA ALA A 181 10.34 -8.81 11.67
C ALA A 181 10.69 -10.26 11.30
N ILE A 182 11.26 -10.47 10.10
CA ILE A 182 11.67 -11.79 9.63
C ILE A 182 12.82 -12.34 10.49
N LEU A 183 13.84 -11.54 10.81
CA LEU A 183 14.98 -11.94 11.63
C LEU A 183 14.59 -12.31 13.06
N ARG A 184 13.55 -11.68 13.63
CA ARG A 184 13.01 -12.07 14.94
C ARG A 184 12.10 -13.30 14.87
N GLY A 185 11.60 -13.65 13.68
CA GLY A 185 10.66 -14.77 13.50
C GLY A 185 9.25 -14.35 13.87
N ALA A 186 8.87 -13.13 13.50
CA ALA A 186 7.49 -12.69 13.59
C ALA A 186 6.60 -13.63 12.77
N THR A 187 5.35 -13.77 13.21
CA THR A 187 4.36 -14.59 12.54
C THR A 187 4.04 -14.06 11.14
N ILE A 188 3.56 -14.96 10.27
CA ILE A 188 3.16 -14.59 8.90
C ILE A 188 2.12 -13.46 8.88
N THR A 189 1.23 -13.42 9.88
CA THR A 189 0.21 -12.36 10.01
C THR A 189 0.85 -10.99 10.20
N ILE A 190 1.94 -10.88 10.95
CA ILE A 190 2.69 -9.62 11.09
C ILE A 190 3.35 -9.21 9.78
N ILE A 191 3.94 -10.16 9.05
CA ILE A 191 4.53 -9.89 7.74
C ILE A 191 3.45 -9.40 6.76
N GLN A 192 2.31 -10.08 6.70
CA GLN A 192 1.16 -9.69 5.87
C GLN A 192 0.64 -8.30 6.26
N THR A 193 0.56 -8.00 7.57
CA THR A 193 0.12 -6.70 8.09
C THR A 193 1.09 -5.59 7.69
N LEU A 194 2.40 -5.78 7.87
CA LEU A 194 3.43 -4.83 7.46
C LEU A 194 3.35 -4.55 5.94
N LEU A 195 3.20 -5.60 5.12
CA LEU A 195 3.03 -5.43 3.69
C LEU A 195 1.73 -4.68 3.34
N SER A 196 0.63 -4.95 4.05
CA SER A 196 -0.67 -4.29 3.81
C SER A 196 -0.67 -2.80 4.17
N VAL A 197 0.11 -2.40 5.18
CA VAL A 197 0.25 -1.00 5.57
C VAL A 197 1.23 -0.23 4.69
N GLY A 198 1.87 -0.88 3.71
CA GLY A 198 2.72 -0.25 2.69
C GLY A 198 4.22 -0.33 2.98
N THR A 199 4.68 -1.33 3.74
CA THR A 199 6.10 -1.64 3.82
C THR A 199 6.61 -2.12 2.47
N ASN A 200 7.78 -1.64 2.06
CA ASN A 200 8.40 -1.93 0.78
C ASN A 200 8.98 -3.35 0.79
N PRO A 201 8.45 -4.29 -0.01
CA PRO A 201 8.98 -5.66 -0.07
C PRO A 201 10.42 -5.71 -0.62
N HIS A 202 10.84 -4.71 -1.40
CA HIS A 202 12.21 -4.60 -1.92
C HIS A 202 13.23 -4.17 -0.86
N SER A 203 12.81 -3.91 0.38
CA SER A 203 13.75 -3.82 1.51
C SER A 203 14.44 -5.15 1.78
N ILE A 204 13.83 -6.27 1.37
CA ILE A 204 14.44 -7.60 1.38
C ILE A 204 15.05 -7.84 -0.02
N PRO A 205 16.35 -8.20 -0.11
CA PRO A 205 16.99 -8.51 -1.37
C PRO A 205 16.19 -9.49 -2.23
N ARG A 206 15.96 -9.12 -3.49
CA ARG A 206 15.08 -9.86 -4.42
C ARG A 206 15.57 -11.29 -4.69
N ASP A 207 16.86 -11.53 -4.60
CA ASP A 207 17.43 -12.87 -4.78
C ASP A 207 16.98 -13.87 -3.71
N LEU A 208 16.52 -13.41 -2.54
CA LEU A 208 16.03 -14.27 -1.46
C LEU A 208 14.59 -14.79 -1.70
N TRP A 209 13.81 -14.14 -2.56
CA TRP A 209 12.38 -14.46 -2.77
C TRP A 209 11.92 -14.46 -4.22
N GLY A 210 12.74 -13.94 -5.15
CA GLY A 210 12.43 -13.79 -6.57
C GLY A 210 13.07 -14.84 -7.48
N GLY A 211 13.94 -15.70 -6.96
CA GLY A 211 14.45 -16.87 -7.69
C GLY A 211 13.32 -17.84 -8.04
N SER A 212 13.49 -18.63 -9.11
CA SER A 212 12.54 -19.67 -9.49
C SER A 212 12.20 -20.52 -8.26
N ILE A 213 10.94 -20.48 -7.85
CA ILE A 213 10.38 -21.37 -6.82
C ILE A 213 10.51 -22.85 -7.23
N SER A 214 10.95 -23.12 -8.46
CA SER A 214 11.41 -24.42 -8.97
C SER A 214 12.94 -24.44 -9.05
N GLY A 215 13.56 -25.04 -8.04
CA GLY A 215 14.98 -25.35 -7.97
C GLY A 215 15.19 -26.21 -6.74
N THR A 216 15.22 -27.52 -6.98
CA THR A 216 15.54 -28.61 -6.06
C THR A 216 16.36 -28.20 -4.84
N PHE A 217 15.89 -28.60 -3.65
CA PHE A 217 16.75 -28.83 -2.50
C PHE A 217 17.75 -29.90 -2.90
N ASP A 218 18.87 -29.49 -3.50
CA ASP A 218 20.13 -30.23 -3.61
C ASP A 218 21.06 -29.44 -4.52
N ASN A 219 21.88 -28.60 -3.90
CA ASN A 219 23.33 -28.55 -4.11
C ASN A 219 23.83 -27.25 -3.49
N ASP A 220 24.54 -27.43 -2.37
CA ASP A 220 25.56 -26.49 -1.97
C ASP A 220 26.52 -26.30 -3.15
N THR A 221 26.97 -25.06 -3.36
CA THR A 221 27.85 -24.55 -4.43
C THR A 221 27.12 -24.00 -5.66
N GLU A 222 27.46 -22.75 -6.01
CA GLU A 222 27.25 -22.14 -7.33
C GLU A 222 26.01 -21.25 -7.59
N LEU A 223 25.69 -20.32 -6.66
CA LEU A 223 24.94 -19.08 -7.00
C LEU A 223 25.63 -17.80 -6.48
N LEU A 224 26.96 -17.83 -6.46
CA LEU A 224 27.76 -16.61 -6.35
C LEU A 224 27.84 -15.98 -7.74
N THR A 225 27.64 -14.67 -7.84
CA THR A 225 27.83 -13.81 -9.03
C THR A 225 26.62 -13.60 -9.96
N GLY A 226 25.63 -12.88 -9.46
CA GLY A 226 24.73 -12.05 -10.28
C GLY A 226 24.69 -10.63 -9.70
N ASN A 227 25.20 -9.65 -10.44
CA ASN A 227 25.40 -8.24 -10.06
C ASN A 227 24.33 -7.67 -9.10
N LEU A 228 24.68 -7.60 -7.82
CA LEU A 228 23.89 -6.95 -6.76
C LEU A 228 24.06 -5.43 -6.85
N THR A 229 23.08 -4.76 -7.43
CA THR A 229 22.90 -3.30 -7.30
C THR A 229 21.92 -3.00 -6.16
N LEU A 230 22.24 -3.48 -4.95
CA LEU A 230 21.57 -3.06 -3.73
C LEU A 230 22.64 -2.65 -2.73
N ASP A 231 22.85 -1.34 -2.64
CA ASP A 231 23.71 -0.66 -1.68
C ASP A 231 23.05 -0.70 -0.28
N THR A 232 22.73 -1.90 0.21
CA THR A 232 22.14 -2.10 1.53
C THR A 232 23.24 -2.21 2.56
N ARG A 233 23.60 -1.08 3.18
CA ARG A 233 24.62 -0.95 4.24
C ARG A 233 24.43 -1.92 5.42
N TRP A 234 23.20 -2.35 5.68
CA TRP A 234 22.87 -3.31 6.74
C TRP A 234 23.09 -4.77 6.35
N TYR A 235 23.22 -5.10 5.06
CA TYR A 235 23.10 -6.48 4.57
C TYR A 235 24.45 -7.21 4.54
N ASN A 236 24.66 -8.09 5.53
CA ASN A 236 25.88 -8.88 5.69
C ASN A 236 25.65 -10.38 5.46
N ARG A 237 26.72 -11.16 5.28
CA ARG A 237 26.65 -12.63 5.10
C ARG A 237 25.87 -13.33 6.23
N LEU A 238 26.00 -12.85 7.47
CA LEU A 238 25.27 -13.37 8.63
C LEU A 238 23.77 -13.08 8.55
N HIS A 239 23.39 -11.86 8.12
CA HIS A 239 22.00 -11.49 7.92
C HIS A 239 21.39 -12.31 6.79
N ARG A 240 22.11 -12.52 5.68
CA ARG A 240 21.69 -13.40 4.58
C ARG A 240 21.38 -14.81 5.07
N ALA A 241 22.29 -15.45 5.80
CA ALA A 241 22.08 -16.79 6.33
C ALA A 241 20.87 -16.87 7.28
N SER A 242 20.74 -15.87 8.15
CA SER A 242 19.63 -15.78 9.11
C SER A 242 18.27 -15.57 8.42
N LEU A 243 18.23 -14.74 7.37
CA LEU A 243 17.03 -14.52 6.56
C LEU A 243 16.65 -15.77 5.79
N LEU A 244 17.60 -16.43 5.12
CA LEU A 244 17.35 -17.67 4.38
C LEU A 244 16.75 -18.76 5.26
N LYS A 245 17.22 -18.88 6.51
CA LYS A 245 16.69 -19.84 7.49
C LYS A 245 15.23 -19.56 7.89
N ARG A 246 14.81 -18.29 7.85
CA ARG A 246 13.49 -17.83 8.35
C ARG A 246 12.50 -17.49 7.24
N LEU A 247 12.96 -17.34 6.00
CA LEU A 247 12.14 -17.14 4.81
C LEU A 247 11.57 -18.48 4.33
N ASP A 248 10.43 -18.86 4.90
CA ASP A 248 9.63 -19.99 4.40
C ASP A 248 8.96 -19.66 3.05
N PHE A 249 8.31 -20.67 2.47
CA PHE A 249 7.59 -20.52 1.20
C PHE A 249 6.49 -19.45 1.27
N GLY A 250 5.77 -19.36 2.40
CA GLY A 250 4.68 -18.41 2.59
C GLY A 250 5.17 -16.96 2.58
N VAL A 251 6.22 -16.65 3.35
CA VAL A 251 6.82 -15.32 3.38
C VAL A 251 7.35 -14.93 2.00
N ARG A 252 8.05 -15.83 1.31
CA ARG A 252 8.53 -15.58 -0.06
C ARG A 252 7.39 -15.28 -1.03
N TYR A 253 6.29 -16.06 -0.95
CA TYR A 253 5.10 -15.82 -1.74
C TYR A 253 4.51 -14.42 -1.47
N HIS A 254 4.34 -14.04 -0.20
CA HIS A 254 3.77 -12.74 0.15
C HIS A 254 4.68 -11.56 -0.23
N LEU A 255 6.01 -11.72 -0.16
CA LEU A 255 6.98 -10.73 -0.66
C LEU A 255 6.86 -10.57 -2.19
N LEU A 256 6.78 -11.68 -2.92
CA LEU A 256 6.58 -11.65 -4.37
C LEU A 256 5.23 -11.04 -4.75
N ALA A 257 4.15 -11.45 -4.09
CA ALA A 257 2.80 -10.96 -4.35
C ALA A 257 2.72 -9.45 -4.08
N SER A 258 3.24 -8.99 -2.94
CA SER A 258 3.27 -7.56 -2.59
C SER A 258 4.15 -6.71 -3.50
N SER A 259 5.26 -7.26 -4.04
CA SER A 259 6.08 -6.53 -5.02
C SER A 259 5.34 -6.24 -6.34
N LYS A 260 4.28 -7.00 -6.64
CA LYS A 260 3.43 -6.82 -7.82
C LYS A 260 2.16 -6.01 -7.51
N LEU A 261 1.98 -5.55 -6.27
CA LEU A 261 0.85 -4.73 -5.86
C LEU A 261 1.28 -3.27 -5.82
N GLU A 262 0.45 -2.39 -6.36
CA GLU A 262 0.58 -0.97 -6.11
C GLU A 262 0.07 -0.69 -4.70
N ALA A 263 0.88 0.00 -3.89
CA ALA A 263 0.50 0.33 -2.53
C ALA A 263 -0.65 1.34 -2.55
N PRO A 264 -1.74 1.10 -1.80
CA PRO A 264 -2.90 1.97 -1.84
C PRO A 264 -2.56 3.37 -1.32
N THR A 265 -3.01 4.40 -2.04
CA THR A 265 -2.73 5.79 -1.71
C THR A 265 -3.38 6.19 -0.37
N LYS A 266 -2.86 7.24 0.29
CA LYS A 266 -3.48 7.77 1.53
C LYS A 266 -4.96 8.09 1.33
N ASN A 267 -5.33 8.58 0.15
CA ASN A 267 -6.71 8.90 -0.20
C ASN A 267 -7.56 7.65 -0.38
N GLU A 268 -7.05 6.61 -1.06
CA GLU A 268 -7.75 5.33 -1.19
C GLU A 268 -8.00 4.67 0.17
N ARG A 269 -7.01 4.69 1.08
CA ARG A 269 -7.19 4.15 2.44
C ARG A 269 -8.27 4.91 3.19
N ARG A 270 -8.23 6.25 3.15
CA ARG A 270 -9.24 7.11 3.80
C ARG A 270 -10.63 6.92 3.21
N ASN A 271 -10.73 6.75 1.89
CA ASN A 271 -12.00 6.49 1.22
C ASN A 271 -12.53 5.10 1.57
N ALA A 272 -11.68 4.08 1.57
CA ALA A 272 -12.04 2.72 1.97
C ALA A 272 -12.51 2.68 3.43
N GLU A 273 -11.87 3.44 4.32
CA GLU A 273 -12.28 3.57 5.72
C GLU A 273 -13.67 4.23 5.86
N ARG A 274 -13.91 5.33 5.13
CA ARG A 274 -15.23 6.00 5.07
C ARG A 274 -16.33 5.07 4.55
N LEU A 275 -16.01 4.26 3.55
CA LEU A 275 -16.93 3.29 2.94
C LEU A 275 -17.04 1.99 3.75
N GLY A 276 -16.24 1.81 4.81
CA GLY A 276 -16.24 0.58 5.61
C GLY A 276 -15.66 -0.64 4.91
N ILE A 277 -14.89 -0.46 3.82
CA ILE A 277 -14.29 -1.51 2.99
C ILE A 277 -12.77 -1.62 3.18
N LYS A 278 -12.21 -1.10 4.30
CA LYS A 278 -10.78 -1.19 4.62
C LYS A 278 -10.23 -2.62 4.47
N SER A 279 -11.00 -3.61 4.94
CA SER A 279 -10.61 -5.02 4.86
C SER A 279 -10.47 -5.54 3.42
N LEU A 280 -11.29 -5.06 2.47
CA LEU A 280 -11.14 -5.41 1.05
C LEU A 280 -9.86 -4.85 0.45
N LEU A 281 -9.47 -3.63 0.83
CA LEU A 281 -8.23 -3.00 0.36
C LEU A 281 -6.98 -3.74 0.83
N GLN A 282 -7.02 -4.31 2.04
CA GLN A 282 -5.92 -5.08 2.63
C GLN A 282 -5.90 -6.55 2.18
N LEU A 283 -7.05 -7.10 1.76
CA LEU A 283 -7.21 -8.52 1.44
C LEU A 283 -6.19 -9.11 0.43
N PRO A 284 -5.70 -8.36 -0.60
CA PRO A 284 -4.67 -8.87 -1.51
C PRO A 284 -3.38 -9.32 -0.81
N TYR A 285 -3.09 -8.77 0.38
CA TYR A 285 -1.90 -9.11 1.17
C TYR A 285 -2.11 -10.36 2.04
N PHE A 286 -3.37 -10.73 2.33
CA PHE A 286 -3.73 -11.86 3.19
C PHE A 286 -4.29 -13.07 2.44
N SER A 287 -4.48 -12.95 1.12
CA SER A 287 -5.09 -14.00 0.28
C SER A 287 -4.13 -14.47 -0.81
N VAL A 288 -4.02 -15.78 -0.96
CA VAL A 288 -3.18 -16.44 -1.95
C VAL A 288 -4.01 -16.64 -3.23
N GLY A 289 -3.50 -16.22 -4.38
CA GLY A 289 -4.05 -16.52 -5.71
C GLY A 289 -5.29 -15.70 -6.11
N GLN A 290 -6.06 -15.18 -5.16
CA GLN A 290 -7.36 -14.54 -5.43
C GLN A 290 -7.30 -13.05 -5.83
N ARG A 291 -6.17 -12.59 -6.38
CA ARG A 291 -5.93 -11.15 -6.65
C ARG A 291 -6.97 -10.52 -7.57
N LEU A 292 -7.34 -11.21 -8.65
CA LEU A 292 -8.30 -10.71 -9.62
C LEU A 292 -9.71 -10.61 -9.02
N ALA A 293 -10.17 -11.67 -8.35
CA ALA A 293 -11.47 -11.70 -7.70
C ALA A 293 -11.61 -10.56 -6.68
N ILE A 294 -10.56 -10.33 -5.87
CA ILE A 294 -10.52 -9.22 -4.90
C ILE A 294 -10.61 -7.86 -5.61
N LYS A 295 -9.86 -7.67 -6.70
CA LYS A 295 -9.89 -6.43 -7.48
C LYS A 295 -11.30 -6.15 -8.02
N ARG A 296 -11.91 -7.12 -8.70
CA ARG A 296 -13.27 -7.00 -9.27
C ARG A 296 -14.31 -6.73 -8.20
N VAL A 297 -14.29 -7.48 -7.10
CA VAL A 297 -15.22 -7.28 -5.97
C VAL A 297 -15.06 -5.88 -5.39
N THR A 298 -13.82 -5.40 -5.23
CA THR A 298 -13.56 -4.05 -4.75
C THR A 298 -14.16 -3.00 -5.70
N GLU A 299 -13.96 -3.15 -7.01
CA GLU A 299 -14.52 -2.24 -8.03
C GLU A 299 -16.06 -2.24 -8.03
N TYR A 300 -16.71 -3.41 -7.98
CA TYR A 300 -18.16 -3.51 -7.96
C TYR A 300 -18.78 -2.94 -6.68
N VAL A 301 -18.20 -3.27 -5.52
CA VAL A 301 -18.67 -2.76 -4.22
C VAL A 301 -18.48 -1.25 -4.14
N GLN A 302 -17.30 -0.73 -4.52
CA GLN A 302 -17.07 0.71 -4.55
C GLN A 302 -18.05 1.44 -5.48
N SER A 303 -18.28 0.90 -6.68
CA SER A 303 -19.22 1.49 -7.64
C SER A 303 -20.64 1.54 -7.09
N HIS A 304 -21.10 0.47 -6.44
CA HIS A 304 -22.42 0.42 -5.83
C HIS A 304 -22.59 1.43 -4.69
N LEU A 305 -21.56 1.61 -3.86
CA LEU A 305 -21.61 2.54 -2.72
C LEU A 305 -21.51 4.01 -3.14
N LEU A 306 -20.80 4.30 -4.23
CA LEU A 306 -20.63 5.66 -4.75
C LEU A 306 -21.79 6.10 -5.65
N LEU A 307 -22.45 5.16 -6.32
CA LEU A 307 -23.56 5.41 -7.25
C LEU A 307 -24.80 4.62 -6.81
N PRO A 308 -25.55 5.07 -5.79
CA PRO A 308 -26.81 4.44 -5.37
C PRO A 308 -27.91 4.73 -6.39
N SER A 309 -27.79 4.18 -7.60
CA SER A 309 -28.73 4.39 -8.71
C SER A 309 -29.98 3.50 -8.61
N SER A 310 -29.96 2.51 -7.72
CA SER A 310 -31.09 1.59 -7.50
C SER A 310 -31.19 1.26 -6.01
N ASN A 311 -32.40 1.31 -5.45
CA ASN A 311 -32.73 0.76 -4.12
C ASN A 311 -32.71 -0.78 -4.10
N GLN A 312 -31.91 -1.38 -4.98
CA GLN A 312 -31.74 -2.81 -5.17
C GLN A 312 -30.40 -3.25 -4.58
N PRO A 313 -30.34 -4.42 -3.94
CA PRO A 313 -29.10 -4.96 -3.39
C PRO A 313 -28.11 -5.30 -4.51
N LEU A 314 -26.81 -5.10 -4.27
CA LEU A 314 -25.77 -5.58 -5.16
C LEU A 314 -25.69 -7.10 -5.09
N MET A 315 -25.87 -7.75 -6.25
CA MET A 315 -25.71 -9.20 -6.40
C MET A 315 -24.34 -9.53 -6.98
N LEU A 316 -23.61 -10.41 -6.31
CA LEU A 316 -22.33 -10.97 -6.77
C LEU A 316 -22.44 -12.49 -6.81
N ALA A 317 -21.81 -13.10 -7.81
CA ALA A 317 -21.62 -14.55 -7.88
C ALA A 317 -20.12 -14.86 -7.82
N PHE A 318 -19.72 -15.64 -6.82
CA PHE A 318 -18.37 -16.14 -6.65
C PHE A 318 -18.31 -17.53 -7.27
N VAL A 319 -17.66 -17.62 -8.42
CA VAL A 319 -17.53 -18.86 -9.16
C VAL A 319 -16.24 -19.57 -8.78
N GLY A 320 -16.33 -20.85 -8.45
CA GLY A 320 -15.17 -21.73 -8.26
C GLY A 320 -15.35 -22.75 -7.14
N PRO A 321 -14.33 -23.60 -6.94
CA PRO A 321 -14.41 -24.71 -6.01
C PRO A 321 -14.50 -24.25 -4.55
N PRO A 322 -15.25 -25.01 -3.71
CA PRO A 322 -15.37 -24.70 -2.30
C PRO A 322 -14.00 -24.75 -1.61
N GLY A 323 -13.79 -23.88 -0.62
CA GLY A 323 -12.54 -23.82 0.15
C GLY A 323 -11.44 -22.91 -0.44
N HIS A 324 -11.61 -22.36 -1.65
CA HIS A 324 -10.64 -21.44 -2.28
C HIS A 324 -10.65 -20.00 -1.74
N GLY A 325 -11.30 -19.79 -0.58
CA GLY A 325 -11.34 -18.49 0.10
C GLY A 325 -12.54 -17.60 -0.26
N GLN A 326 -13.56 -18.13 -0.92
CA GLN A 326 -14.80 -17.39 -1.25
C GLN A 326 -15.47 -16.80 0.00
N LEU A 327 -15.66 -17.61 1.05
CA LEU A 327 -16.21 -17.15 2.32
C LEU A 327 -15.32 -16.09 2.99
N LYS A 328 -13.98 -16.23 2.90
CA LYS A 328 -13.02 -15.25 3.44
C LYS A 328 -13.13 -13.90 2.70
N LEU A 329 -13.29 -13.94 1.38
CA LEU A 329 -13.54 -12.77 0.55
C LEU A 329 -14.88 -12.11 0.91
N ALA A 330 -15.95 -12.89 1.04
CA ALA A 330 -17.27 -12.40 1.44
C ALA A 330 -17.24 -11.75 2.84
N ALA A 331 -16.57 -12.38 3.81
CA ALA A 331 -16.39 -11.83 5.16
C ALA A 331 -15.58 -10.52 5.19
N SER A 332 -14.75 -10.29 4.17
CA SER A 332 -13.96 -9.07 4.04
C SER A 332 -14.75 -7.92 3.41
N VAL A 333 -15.82 -8.22 2.65
CA VAL A 333 -16.74 -7.20 2.11
C VAL A 333 -17.55 -6.56 3.24
N GLY A 334 -17.98 -7.33 4.23
CA GLY A 334 -18.85 -6.83 5.29
C GLY A 334 -19.21 -7.88 6.32
N LYS A 335 -20.13 -7.53 7.22
CA LYS A 335 -20.61 -8.45 8.26
C LYS A 335 -21.52 -9.49 7.62
N ILE A 336 -21.14 -10.76 7.70
CA ILE A 336 -21.99 -11.87 7.23
C ILE A 336 -23.23 -11.95 8.11
N VAL A 337 -24.40 -11.91 7.48
CA VAL A 337 -25.71 -12.06 8.13
C VAL A 337 -26.37 -13.34 7.59
N PRO A 338 -26.90 -14.20 8.47
CA PRO A 338 -27.58 -15.41 8.01
C PRO A 338 -28.85 -15.04 7.25
N PHE A 339 -29.07 -15.73 6.13
CA PHE A 339 -30.18 -15.52 5.21
C PHE A 339 -31.55 -15.42 5.91
N ASN A 340 -31.82 -16.31 6.88
CA ASN A 340 -33.09 -16.35 7.61
C ASN A 340 -33.40 -15.06 8.38
N SER A 341 -32.38 -14.34 8.86
CA SER A 341 -32.58 -13.07 9.58
C SER A 341 -33.08 -11.97 8.64
N ILE A 342 -32.61 -11.98 7.39
CA ILE A 342 -33.01 -11.02 6.38
C ILE A 342 -34.41 -11.35 5.87
N VAL A 343 -34.68 -12.62 5.60
CA VAL A 343 -36.03 -13.08 5.21
C VAL A 343 -37.06 -12.77 6.31
N ALA A 344 -36.70 -12.92 7.58
CA ALA A 344 -37.58 -12.53 8.68
C ALA A 344 -37.79 -11.00 8.74
N ARG A 345 -36.75 -10.19 8.50
CA ARG A 345 -36.84 -8.72 8.44
C ARG A 345 -37.73 -8.27 7.27
N THR A 346 -37.56 -8.85 6.09
CA THR A 346 -38.38 -8.53 4.90
C THR A 346 -39.83 -8.99 5.06
N LYS A 347 -40.08 -10.18 5.62
CA LYS A 347 -41.44 -10.64 5.92
C LYS A 347 -42.14 -9.79 6.97
N LYS A 348 -41.44 -9.38 8.04
CA LYS A 348 -41.98 -8.47 9.05
C LYS A 348 -42.36 -7.12 8.41
N MET A 349 -41.48 -6.52 7.61
CA MET A 349 -41.74 -5.24 6.96
C MET A 349 -42.90 -5.28 5.95
N ASN A 350 -43.03 -6.36 5.16
CA ASN A 350 -44.16 -6.52 4.24
C ASN A 350 -45.51 -6.66 4.96
N ASN A 351 -45.54 -7.14 6.21
CA ASN A 351 -46.76 -7.21 7.02
C ASN A 351 -47.15 -5.84 7.62
N TYR A 352 -46.22 -4.89 7.76
CA TYR A 352 -46.50 -3.54 8.26
C TYR A 352 -47.03 -2.59 7.17
N SER A 353 -46.92 -2.93 5.88
CA SER A 353 -47.56 -2.15 4.81
C SER A 353 -49.09 -2.27 4.75
N ALA A 354 -49.71 -3.06 5.63
CA ALA A 354 -51.16 -3.22 5.68
C ALA A 354 -51.85 -2.44 6.82
N ASN A 355 -51.13 -1.95 7.83
CA ASN A 355 -51.71 -1.08 8.88
C ASN A 355 -50.62 -0.35 9.68
N GLU A 356 -50.87 0.95 9.85
CA GLU A 356 -50.27 1.90 10.81
C GLU A 356 -48.94 2.60 10.44
N GLN A 357 -48.96 3.90 10.72
CA GLN A 357 -47.90 4.89 10.46
C GLN A 357 -46.65 4.59 11.29
N ILE A 358 -45.49 4.77 10.65
CA ILE A 358 -44.14 4.57 11.19
C ILE A 358 -43.88 5.55 12.36
N PRO A 359 -43.40 5.09 13.54
CA PRO A 359 -42.77 5.97 14.50
C PRO A 359 -41.32 6.24 14.08
N ASP A 360 -41.00 7.50 13.75
CA ASP A 360 -39.69 8.04 13.37
C ASP A 360 -38.63 7.99 14.50
N LYS A 361 -38.35 6.80 15.07
CA LYS A 361 -37.40 6.68 16.19
C LYS A 361 -36.28 5.64 16.05
N GLU A 362 -36.12 5.01 14.89
CA GLU A 362 -34.94 4.17 14.60
C GLU A 362 -34.04 4.73 13.48
N ILE A 363 -34.31 5.93 12.99
CA ILE A 363 -33.41 6.65 12.07
C ILE A 363 -32.61 7.67 12.89
N SER A 364 -31.60 7.21 13.62
CA SER A 364 -30.39 7.97 13.96
C SER A 364 -29.58 7.23 15.03
N THR A 365 -28.44 6.66 14.63
CA THR A 365 -27.18 6.98 15.32
C THR A 365 -26.05 6.94 14.30
N ASN A 366 -25.31 8.06 14.20
CA ASN A 366 -24.11 8.24 13.38
C ASN A 366 -23.00 7.25 13.76
N LYS A 367 -23.06 6.04 13.20
CA LYS A 367 -21.91 5.14 12.98
C LYS A 367 -21.93 4.73 11.51
N PRO A 368 -20.77 4.59 10.83
CA PRO A 368 -20.78 4.08 9.47
C PRO A 368 -21.45 2.71 9.49
N SER A 369 -22.61 2.62 8.86
CA SER A 369 -23.40 1.40 8.78
C SER A 369 -22.56 0.34 8.09
N ARG A 370 -22.04 -0.61 8.88
CA ARG A 370 -21.23 -1.72 8.39
C ARG A 370 -22.04 -2.49 7.35
N LEU A 371 -21.46 -2.71 6.16
CA LEU A 371 -22.11 -3.45 5.06
C LEU A 371 -22.60 -4.81 5.56
N GLU A 372 -23.86 -5.13 5.28
CA GLU A 372 -24.43 -6.44 5.56
C GLU A 372 -24.23 -7.33 4.34
N VAL A 373 -23.59 -8.47 4.52
CA VAL A 373 -23.29 -9.43 3.45
C VAL A 373 -24.12 -10.68 3.66
N VAL A 374 -24.88 -11.08 2.64
CA VAL A 374 -25.62 -12.33 2.61
C VAL A 374 -24.80 -13.32 1.80
N TYR A 375 -24.17 -14.27 2.47
CA TYR A 375 -23.40 -15.32 1.79
C TYR A 375 -24.26 -16.59 1.67
N ILE A 376 -24.44 -17.06 0.44
CA ILE A 376 -25.22 -18.24 0.09
C ILE A 376 -24.25 -19.25 -0.51
N ASP A 377 -23.94 -20.30 0.24
CA ASP A 377 -22.95 -21.32 -0.17
C ASP A 377 -23.54 -22.38 -1.11
N ASP A 378 -24.87 -22.42 -1.22
CA ASP A 378 -25.58 -23.47 -1.95
C ASP A 378 -26.96 -22.97 -2.38
N ILE A 379 -27.08 -22.62 -3.66
CA ILE A 379 -28.33 -22.10 -4.24
C ILE A 379 -29.43 -23.16 -4.20
N ASP A 380 -29.09 -24.44 -4.34
CA ASP A 380 -30.06 -25.54 -4.42
C ASP A 380 -30.79 -25.76 -3.09
N LYS A 381 -30.13 -25.41 -1.97
CA LYS A 381 -30.73 -25.46 -0.62
C LYS A 381 -31.71 -24.30 -0.37
N ILE A 382 -31.65 -23.23 -1.16
CA ILE A 382 -32.52 -22.06 -1.00
C ILE A 382 -33.71 -22.20 -1.94
N GLY A 383 -34.88 -22.55 -1.38
CA GLY A 383 -36.11 -22.66 -2.15
C GLY A 383 -36.40 -21.39 -2.99
N ARG A 384 -36.83 -21.61 -4.25
CA ARG A 384 -37.06 -20.59 -5.30
C ARG A 384 -37.74 -19.30 -4.84
N LEU A 385 -38.79 -19.44 -4.03
CA LEU A 385 -39.57 -18.31 -3.49
C LEU A 385 -38.73 -17.37 -2.62
N ASN A 386 -37.81 -17.91 -1.82
CA ASN A 386 -36.99 -17.10 -0.91
C ASN A 386 -35.91 -16.32 -1.68
N LEU A 387 -35.38 -16.89 -2.77
CA LEU A 387 -34.40 -16.25 -3.64
C LEU A 387 -35.04 -15.12 -4.46
N ILE A 388 -36.23 -15.36 -5.02
CA ILE A 388 -37.04 -14.34 -5.69
C ILE A 388 -37.45 -13.23 -4.70
N THR A 389 -37.80 -13.55 -3.46
CA THR A 389 -38.12 -12.53 -2.44
C THR A 389 -36.90 -11.68 -2.05
N LEU A 390 -35.68 -12.22 -2.19
CA LEU A 390 -34.45 -11.48 -1.97
C LEU A 390 -34.11 -10.58 -3.17
N LEU A 391 -34.21 -11.13 -4.38
CA LEU A 391 -33.97 -10.41 -5.66
C LEU A 391 -34.99 -9.29 -5.88
N ASN A 392 -36.26 -9.57 -5.58
CA ASN A 392 -37.37 -8.63 -5.60
C ASN A 392 -37.59 -7.96 -4.23
N GLY A 393 -36.58 -7.94 -3.35
CA GLY A 393 -36.68 -7.41 -1.98
C GLY A 393 -37.46 -6.10 -1.92
N PRO A 394 -38.17 -5.83 -0.80
CA PRO A 394 -39.10 -4.69 -0.74
C PRO A 394 -38.35 -3.44 -1.19
N THR A 395 -39.09 -2.47 -1.72
CA THR A 395 -38.61 -1.18 -2.24
C THR A 395 -37.68 -0.37 -1.32
N GLN A 396 -37.31 -0.90 -0.14
CA GLN A 396 -36.43 -0.37 0.89
C GLN A 396 -35.48 -1.43 1.52
N ALA A 397 -35.06 -2.48 0.80
CA ALA A 397 -33.83 -3.18 1.21
C ALA A 397 -32.71 -2.15 1.17
N SER A 398 -32.19 -1.75 2.34
CA SER A 398 -31.21 -0.67 2.46
C SER A 398 -30.07 -0.85 1.45
N SER A 399 -29.63 0.24 0.82
CA SER A 399 -28.50 0.33 -0.13
C SER A 399 -27.16 -0.25 0.37
N ASN A 400 -27.13 -0.80 1.58
CA ASN A 400 -25.95 -1.31 2.27
C ASN A 400 -25.93 -2.85 2.37
N THR A 401 -26.87 -3.53 1.70
CA THR A 401 -26.95 -4.99 1.65
C THR A 401 -26.34 -5.53 0.36
N ILE A 402 -25.36 -6.42 0.48
CA ILE A 402 -24.71 -7.10 -0.64
C ILE A 402 -25.02 -8.59 -0.53
N CYS A 403 -25.52 -9.19 -1.61
CA CYS A 403 -25.75 -10.62 -1.68
C CYS A 403 -24.67 -11.29 -2.52
N ILE A 404 -24.08 -12.35 -1.98
CA ILE A 404 -22.99 -13.12 -2.58
C ILE A 404 -23.45 -14.56 -2.69
N LEU A 405 -23.50 -15.06 -3.92
CA LEU A 405 -23.80 -16.44 -4.26
C LEU A 405 -22.50 -17.19 -4.50
N SER A 406 -22.23 -18.28 -3.79
CA SER A 406 -21.20 -19.24 -4.17
C SER A 406 -21.77 -20.19 -5.20
N VAL A 407 -21.05 -20.36 -6.30
CA VAL A 407 -21.47 -21.19 -7.43
C VAL A 407 -20.29 -21.99 -7.95
N THR A 408 -20.52 -23.28 -8.20
CA THR A 408 -19.53 -24.18 -8.85
C THR A 408 -19.71 -24.23 -10.37
N ASP A 409 -20.89 -23.86 -10.87
CA ASP A 409 -21.16 -23.73 -12.30
C ASP A 409 -20.28 -22.65 -12.94
N GLY A 410 -19.45 -23.06 -13.90
CA GLY A 410 -18.46 -22.20 -14.56
C GLY A 410 -17.01 -22.56 -14.20
N GLU A 411 -16.77 -23.55 -13.33
CA GLU A 411 -15.43 -24.08 -13.05
C GLU A 411 -14.68 -24.53 -14.32
N SER A 412 -15.34 -25.26 -15.22
CA SER A 412 -14.75 -25.68 -16.49
C SER A 412 -14.31 -24.49 -17.34
N THR A 413 -15.14 -23.43 -17.38
CA THR A 413 -14.86 -22.20 -18.12
C THR A 413 -13.64 -21.47 -17.54
N ILE A 414 -13.46 -21.50 -16.21
CA ILE A 414 -12.26 -20.95 -15.55
C ILE A 414 -11.01 -21.77 -15.89
N LEU A 415 -11.12 -23.11 -15.88
CA LEU A 415 -10.00 -23.99 -16.21
C LEU A 415 -9.58 -23.84 -17.67
N ASP A 416 -10.53 -23.83 -18.61
CA ASP A 416 -10.27 -23.63 -20.04
C ASP A 416 -9.60 -22.26 -20.29
N PHE A 417 -10.07 -21.21 -19.62
CA PHE A 417 -9.44 -19.89 -19.68
C PHE A 417 -8.02 -19.90 -19.12
N TYR A 418 -7.81 -20.58 -17.99
CA TYR A 418 -6.49 -20.72 -17.40
C TYR A 418 -5.53 -21.44 -18.35
N GLU A 419 -5.91 -22.58 -18.93
CA GLU A 419 -5.07 -23.31 -19.87
C GLU A 419 -4.76 -22.49 -21.13
N THR A 420 -5.76 -21.78 -21.66
CA THR A 420 -5.64 -21.01 -22.90
C THR A 420 -4.75 -19.77 -22.74
N TYR A 421 -4.91 -19.02 -21.65
CA TYR A 421 -4.29 -17.70 -21.49
C TYR A 421 -3.22 -17.61 -20.40
N LEU A 422 -3.22 -18.51 -19.41
CA LEU A 422 -2.40 -18.38 -18.21
C LEU A 422 -1.41 -19.55 -18.01
N GLY A 423 -1.70 -20.73 -18.57
CA GLY A 423 -0.90 -21.94 -18.38
C GLY A 423 0.50 -21.87 -18.98
N ASN A 424 0.64 -21.16 -20.11
CA ASN A 424 1.91 -21.03 -20.85
C ASN A 424 2.47 -19.59 -20.92
N ALA A 425 1.74 -18.61 -20.38
CA ALA A 425 2.13 -17.20 -20.48
C ALA A 425 3.21 -16.84 -19.44
N PRO A 426 4.22 -16.01 -19.79
CA PRO A 426 5.13 -15.45 -18.81
C PRO A 426 4.34 -14.69 -17.74
N LYS A 427 4.73 -14.81 -16.46
CA LYS A 427 4.01 -14.32 -15.26
C LYS A 427 3.65 -12.82 -15.23
N ASP A 428 4.10 -12.04 -16.21
CA ASP A 428 3.83 -10.61 -16.37
C ASP A 428 2.72 -10.33 -17.40
N GLU A 429 2.27 -11.32 -18.17
CA GLU A 429 1.11 -11.26 -19.09
C GLU A 429 -0.24 -11.61 -18.42
N LEU A 430 -0.26 -11.88 -17.12
CA LEU A 430 -1.52 -12.08 -16.37
C LEU A 430 -2.46 -10.86 -16.45
N LEU A 431 -1.89 -9.66 -16.72
CA LEU A 431 -2.65 -8.42 -16.89
C LEU A 431 -3.20 -8.22 -18.31
N SER A 432 -2.68 -8.94 -19.32
CA SER A 432 -3.12 -8.85 -20.72
C SER A 432 -4.16 -9.89 -21.11
N ALA A 433 -4.48 -10.84 -20.22
CA ALA A 433 -5.52 -11.82 -20.46
C ALA A 433 -6.90 -11.13 -20.61
N PRO A 434 -7.80 -11.64 -21.49
CA PRO A 434 -9.09 -11.02 -21.76
C PRO A 434 -10.10 -11.32 -20.64
N TRP A 435 -9.88 -10.72 -19.47
CA TRP A 435 -10.70 -10.95 -18.27
C TRP A 435 -12.18 -10.57 -18.46
N ASP A 436 -12.47 -9.58 -19.31
CA ASP A 436 -13.85 -9.20 -19.66
C ASP A 436 -14.59 -10.30 -20.46
N GLU A 437 -13.86 -11.14 -21.20
CA GLU A 437 -14.44 -12.28 -21.90
C GLU A 437 -14.78 -13.41 -20.92
N LEU A 438 -13.91 -13.65 -19.93
CA LEU A 438 -14.19 -14.58 -18.84
C LEU A 438 -15.44 -14.16 -18.06
N ASP A 439 -15.56 -12.88 -17.69
CA ASP A 439 -16.74 -12.36 -16.97
C ASP A 439 -18.03 -12.54 -17.79
N LYS A 440 -17.98 -12.31 -19.11
CA LYS A 440 -19.13 -12.54 -20.01
C LYS A 440 -19.49 -14.01 -20.12
N ALA A 441 -18.50 -14.90 -20.22
CA ALA A 441 -18.71 -16.33 -20.30
C ALA A 441 -19.33 -16.87 -19.01
N LEU A 442 -18.78 -16.51 -17.85
CA LEU A 442 -19.33 -16.88 -16.55
C LEU A 442 -20.75 -16.36 -16.35
N LYS A 443 -21.03 -15.12 -16.78
CA LYS A 443 -22.40 -14.58 -16.72
C LYS A 443 -23.36 -15.38 -17.61
N LYS A 444 -22.92 -15.81 -18.79
CA LYS A 444 -23.73 -16.64 -19.70
C LYS A 444 -24.00 -18.02 -19.09
N ASP A 445 -23.00 -18.64 -18.46
CA ASP A 445 -23.14 -19.93 -17.79
C ASP A 445 -24.10 -19.83 -16.60
N LEU A 446 -23.96 -18.79 -15.78
CA LEU A 446 -24.89 -18.49 -14.70
C LEU A 446 -26.32 -18.26 -15.20
N LEU A 447 -26.52 -17.52 -16.29
CA LEU A 447 -27.85 -17.32 -16.89
C LEU A 447 -28.41 -18.61 -17.51
N LYS A 448 -27.56 -19.53 -17.95
CA LYS A 448 -28.02 -20.82 -18.48
C LYS A 448 -28.47 -21.75 -17.35
N SER A 449 -27.72 -21.82 -16.26
CA SER A 449 -28.06 -22.65 -15.10
C SER A 449 -29.19 -22.05 -14.27
N TYR A 450 -29.15 -20.73 -14.07
CA TYR A 450 -29.97 -20.02 -13.10
C TYR A 450 -30.79 -18.87 -13.69
N GLY A 451 -30.75 -18.58 -15.00
CA GLY A 451 -31.49 -17.45 -15.60
C GLY A 451 -33.01 -17.62 -15.70
N VAL A 452 -33.55 -18.76 -15.26
CA VAL A 452 -34.99 -18.90 -14.94
C VAL A 452 -35.29 -18.43 -13.50
N PHE A 453 -34.24 -18.28 -12.68
CA PHE A 453 -34.26 -17.96 -11.25
C PHE A 453 -33.74 -16.55 -10.92
N LEU A 454 -32.97 -15.94 -11.84
CA LEU A 454 -32.40 -14.58 -11.82
C LEU A 454 -33.04 -13.75 -12.94
#